data_AF-A0A7C3DVA2-F1
#
_entry.id   AF-A0A7C3DVA2-F1
#
_cell.length_a   1.000
_cell.length_b   1.000
_cell.length_c   1.000
_cell.angle_alpha   90.00
_cell.angle_beta   90.00
_cell.angle_gamma   90.00
#
_symmetry.space_group_name_H-M   'P 1'
#
loop_
_entity.id
_entity.type
_entity.pdbx_description
1 polymer ?
#
loop_
_entity_poly.entity_id
_entity_poly.type
_entity_poly.pdbx_seq_one_letter_code
_entity_poly.pdbx_strand_id
1 'polypeptide(L)'
;MTKAFSRGMIMVAGLLASTTPADPDPGPADSIVKTDPRLIRIKQYFLVRDCPAHMFAEDFLAAADQHDLDWRLLPSLSMVESTGGKEAVNNNMFGWDNCKERFRSNRDGIYRVASRLGNSRLYRNKSVDQILRTYNPRSEYTSRVKAVMTQLGPANLAPAGGL
;
A
#
# COMPACT_ATOMS: atom_id res chain seq x y z
N MET A 1 17.08 -25.71 88.53
CA MET A 1 16.03 -24.82 89.06
C MET A 1 14.88 -24.77 88.07
N THR A 2 13.69 -24.98 88.59
CA THR A 2 12.36 -25.08 87.95
C THR A 2 11.93 -23.84 87.16
N LYS A 3 11.22 -24.01 86.04
CA LYS A 3 9.81 -23.55 85.85
C LYS A 3 9.29 -23.86 84.45
N ALA A 4 7.97 -23.88 84.37
CA ALA A 4 7.17 -24.62 83.40
C ALA A 4 6.25 -23.72 82.55
N PHE A 5 5.63 -24.35 81.55
CA PHE A 5 4.43 -23.99 80.77
C PHE A 5 4.50 -22.74 79.88
N SER A 6 4.12 -22.84 78.59
CA SER A 6 2.73 -22.91 78.15
C SER A 6 2.62 -23.09 76.62
N ARG A 7 1.40 -23.44 76.23
CA ARG A 7 0.83 -23.90 74.97
C ARG A 7 0.94 -22.88 73.83
N GLY A 8 1.17 -23.38 72.62
CA GLY A 8 0.98 -22.64 71.37
C GLY A 8 0.84 -23.61 70.20
N MET A 9 -0.41 -23.91 69.84
CA MET A 9 -0.78 -24.71 68.68
C MET A 9 -0.62 -23.84 67.42
N ILE A 10 0.17 -24.29 66.45
CA ILE A 10 0.14 -23.73 65.08
C ILE A 10 -0.09 -24.90 64.11
N MET A 11 -1.30 -24.93 63.55
CA MET A 11 -1.65 -25.73 62.39
C MET A 11 -0.93 -25.15 61.18
N VAL A 12 -0.04 -25.90 60.55
CA VAL A 12 0.45 -25.60 59.20
C VAL A 12 -0.40 -26.42 58.24
N ALA A 13 -1.35 -25.74 57.59
CA ALA A 13 -2.12 -26.30 56.50
C ALA A 13 -1.17 -26.59 55.33
N GLY A 14 -1.09 -27.86 54.92
CA GLY A 14 -0.34 -28.29 53.74
C GLY A 14 -0.97 -27.71 52.48
N LEU A 15 -0.24 -26.80 51.82
CA LEU A 15 -0.57 -26.34 50.49
C LEU A 15 -0.03 -27.38 49.48
N LEU A 16 -0.91 -28.19 48.91
CA LEU A 16 -0.58 -29.02 47.75
C LEU A 16 -0.38 -28.09 46.55
N ALA A 17 0.86 -27.81 46.19
CA ALA A 17 1.18 -27.17 44.93
C ALA A 17 1.05 -28.21 43.80
N SER A 18 -0.08 -28.19 43.10
CA SER A 18 -0.21 -28.85 41.81
C SER A 18 0.67 -28.11 40.79
N THR A 19 1.73 -28.75 40.31
CA THR A 19 2.48 -28.27 39.14
C THR A 19 1.61 -28.44 37.91
N THR A 20 0.93 -27.39 37.49
CA THR A 20 0.38 -27.32 36.13
C THR A 20 1.56 -27.35 35.15
N PRO A 21 1.51 -28.15 34.07
CA PRO A 21 2.46 -27.94 32.98
C PRO A 21 2.30 -26.50 32.53
N ALA A 22 3.41 -25.75 32.52
CA ALA A 22 3.44 -24.44 31.90
C ALA A 22 2.94 -24.62 30.47
N ASP A 23 1.81 -23.98 30.15
CA ASP A 23 1.43 -23.78 28.75
C ASP A 23 2.66 -23.22 28.03
N PRO A 24 3.06 -23.79 26.88
CA PRO A 24 4.01 -23.08 26.05
C PRO A 24 3.33 -21.76 25.70
N ASP A 25 3.90 -20.68 26.23
CA ASP A 25 3.69 -19.31 25.79
C ASP A 25 3.43 -19.35 24.27
N PRO A 26 2.30 -18.86 23.75
CA PRO A 26 2.18 -18.61 22.33
C PRO A 26 3.18 -17.50 22.05
N GLY A 27 4.44 -17.89 21.88
CA GLY A 27 5.52 -17.05 21.39
C GLY A 27 4.98 -16.31 20.18
N PRO A 28 5.38 -15.03 20.01
CA PRO A 28 4.62 -14.05 19.28
C PRO A 28 4.08 -14.71 18.04
N ALA A 29 2.76 -14.92 18.03
CA ALA A 29 2.02 -15.03 16.80
C ALA A 29 2.24 -13.65 16.16
N ASP A 30 3.42 -13.51 15.56
CA ASP A 30 3.79 -12.43 14.68
C ASP A 30 2.67 -12.46 13.68
N SER A 31 1.76 -11.52 13.88
CA SER A 31 0.94 -10.96 12.84
C SER A 31 1.86 -10.81 11.65
N ILE A 32 1.88 -11.80 10.77
CA ILE A 32 2.47 -11.67 9.45
C ILE A 32 1.66 -10.51 8.88
N VAL A 33 2.20 -9.30 8.98
CA VAL A 33 1.67 -8.13 8.32
C VAL A 33 1.68 -8.55 6.87
N LYS A 34 0.53 -9.00 6.37
CA LYS A 34 0.37 -9.37 4.98
C LYS A 34 0.56 -8.06 4.23
N THR A 35 1.77 -7.82 3.75
CA THR A 35 2.06 -6.67 2.91
C THR A 35 1.26 -6.85 1.63
N ASP A 36 0.52 -5.80 1.23
CA ASP A 36 -0.30 -5.82 0.02
C ASP A 36 0.59 -6.19 -1.19
N PRO A 37 0.29 -7.27 -1.92
CA PRO A 37 1.12 -7.69 -3.05
C PRO A 37 1.14 -6.64 -4.17
N ARG A 38 0.10 -5.81 -4.31
CA ARG A 38 0.05 -4.69 -5.26
C ARG A 38 1.14 -3.66 -4.92
N LEU A 39 1.28 -3.32 -3.63
CA LEU A 39 2.30 -2.38 -3.15
C LEU A 39 3.71 -2.88 -3.48
N ILE A 40 3.98 -4.15 -3.20
CA ILE A 40 5.28 -4.78 -3.49
C ILE A 40 5.60 -4.66 -4.98
N ARG A 41 4.62 -4.94 -5.85
CA ARG A 41 4.79 -4.86 -7.31
C ARG A 41 5.10 -3.44 -7.77
N ILE A 42 4.35 -2.43 -7.32
CA ILE A 42 4.60 -1.02 -7.69
C ILE A 42 6.01 -0.61 -7.26
N LYS A 43 6.36 -0.87 -5.99
CA LYS A 43 7.64 -0.46 -5.40
C LYS A 43 8.81 -1.12 -6.13
N GLN A 44 8.76 -2.44 -6.32
CA GLN A 44 9.83 -3.18 -7.01
C GLN A 44 9.94 -2.77 -8.48
N TYR A 45 8.82 -2.56 -9.19
CA TYR A 45 8.81 -2.19 -10.59
C TYR A 45 9.64 -0.92 -10.86
N PHE A 46 9.45 0.11 -10.03
CA PHE A 46 10.20 1.36 -10.14
C PHE A 46 11.61 1.25 -9.58
N LEU A 47 11.80 0.55 -8.46
CA LEU A 47 13.11 0.44 -7.82
C LEU A 47 14.14 -0.22 -8.73
N VAL A 48 13.80 -1.35 -9.37
CA VAL A 48 14.72 -2.06 -10.29
C VAL A 48 15.04 -1.28 -11.56
N ARG A 49 14.25 -0.23 -11.85
CA ARG A 49 14.44 0.68 -12.99
C ARG A 49 15.08 2.01 -12.58
N ASP A 50 15.43 2.17 -11.30
CA ASP A 50 15.98 3.41 -10.75
C ASP A 50 15.04 4.62 -10.96
N CYS A 51 13.72 4.39 -10.93
CA CYS A 51 12.71 5.43 -11.13
C CYS A 51 12.36 6.09 -9.78
N PRO A 52 12.46 7.42 -9.62
CA PRO A 52 12.10 8.13 -8.39
C PRO A 52 10.70 7.80 -7.83
N ALA A 53 9.78 7.43 -8.72
CA ALA A 53 8.43 6.96 -8.40
C ALA A 53 8.39 5.81 -7.37
N HIS A 54 9.48 5.05 -7.15
CA HIS A 54 9.53 3.99 -6.14
C HIS A 54 9.24 4.49 -4.72
N MET A 55 9.54 5.76 -4.42
CA MET A 55 9.27 6.39 -3.13
C MET A 55 7.78 6.65 -2.88
N PHE A 56 6.96 6.65 -3.93
CA PHE A 56 5.53 7.00 -3.89
C PHE A 56 4.62 5.78 -4.10
N ALA A 57 5.15 4.56 -3.97
CA ALA A 57 4.37 3.33 -4.23
C ALA A 57 3.12 3.23 -3.35
N GLU A 58 3.22 3.63 -2.07
CA GLU A 58 2.08 3.68 -1.15
C GLU A 58 1.07 4.76 -1.56
N ASP A 59 1.54 5.94 -1.97
CA ASP A 59 0.66 7.01 -2.43
C ASP A 59 -0.09 6.65 -3.72
N PHE A 60 0.56 5.99 -4.68
CA PHE A 60 -0.10 5.51 -5.88
C PHE A 60 -1.22 4.52 -5.56
N LEU A 61 -0.93 3.55 -4.67
CA LEU A 61 -1.91 2.53 -4.31
C LEU A 61 -3.08 3.13 -3.54
N ALA A 62 -2.79 3.92 -2.50
CA ALA A 62 -3.80 4.57 -1.68
C ALA A 62 -4.69 5.53 -2.50
N ALA A 63 -4.09 6.32 -3.40
CA ALA A 63 -4.86 7.22 -4.26
C ALA A 63 -5.73 6.46 -5.27
N ALA A 64 -5.27 5.32 -5.78
CA ALA A 64 -6.09 4.48 -6.67
C ALA A 64 -7.28 3.87 -5.91
N ASP A 65 -7.04 3.27 -4.75
CA ASP A 65 -8.08 2.67 -3.92
C ASP A 65 -9.12 3.70 -3.45
N GLN A 66 -8.67 4.89 -3.02
CA GLN A 66 -9.56 5.98 -2.60
C GLN A 66 -10.49 6.48 -3.71
N HIS A 67 -10.10 6.32 -4.98
CA HIS A 67 -10.81 6.84 -6.14
C HIS A 67 -11.39 5.74 -7.03
N ASP A 68 -11.43 4.48 -6.55
CA ASP A 68 -11.93 3.31 -7.28
C ASP A 68 -11.30 3.16 -8.68
N LEU A 69 -9.98 3.39 -8.75
CA LEU A 69 -9.18 3.24 -9.96
C LEU A 69 -8.44 1.90 -9.93
N ASP A 70 -8.20 1.33 -11.12
CA ASP A 70 -7.27 0.19 -11.24
C ASP A 70 -5.91 0.60 -10.66
N TRP A 71 -5.43 -0.14 -9.66
CA TRP A 71 -4.21 0.17 -8.90
C TRP A 71 -2.96 0.31 -9.77
N ARG A 72 -2.98 -0.25 -10.98
CA ARG A 72 -1.88 -0.20 -11.95
C ARG A 72 -1.88 1.10 -12.75
N LEU A 73 -3.00 1.83 -12.80
CA LEU A 73 -3.21 2.96 -13.69
C LEU A 73 -2.23 4.11 -13.40
N LEU A 74 -2.23 4.65 -12.17
CA LEU A 74 -1.40 5.81 -11.83
C LEU A 74 0.11 5.52 -11.96
N PRO A 75 0.64 4.37 -11.46
CA PRO A 75 2.03 3.98 -11.74
C PRO A 75 2.33 3.93 -13.24
N SER A 76 1.45 3.34 -14.04
CA SER A 76 1.66 3.18 -15.49
C SER A 76 1.66 4.50 -16.23
N LEU A 77 0.77 5.44 -15.86
CA LEU A 77 0.79 6.80 -16.39
C LEU A 77 2.13 7.48 -16.07
N SER A 78 2.59 7.43 -14.81
CA SER A 78 3.87 8.05 -14.43
C SER A 78 5.07 7.48 -15.21
N MET A 79 5.04 6.18 -15.51
CA MET A 79 6.08 5.54 -16.32
C MET A 79 6.06 6.03 -17.77
N VAL A 80 4.89 6.16 -18.39
CA VAL A 80 4.76 6.58 -19.79
C VAL A 80 5.04 8.08 -19.97
N GLU A 81 4.65 8.90 -19.00
CA GLU A 81 4.72 10.36 -19.06
C GLU A 81 6.10 10.92 -18.68
N SER A 82 6.78 10.32 -17.70
CA SER A 82 8.04 10.87 -17.16
C SER A 82 9.09 9.81 -16.85
N THR A 83 8.95 8.59 -17.38
CA THR A 83 9.83 7.46 -17.07
C THR A 83 9.89 7.20 -15.56
N GLY A 84 8.73 7.26 -14.90
CA GLY A 84 8.61 7.03 -13.46
C GLY A 84 9.24 8.15 -12.64
N GLY A 85 9.11 9.40 -13.11
CA GLY A 85 9.61 10.58 -12.42
C GLY A 85 11.02 11.02 -12.79
N LYS A 86 11.74 10.31 -13.67
CA LYS A 86 13.10 10.71 -14.10
C LYS A 86 13.11 12.02 -14.89
N GLU A 87 12.13 12.16 -15.78
CA GLU A 87 11.97 13.35 -16.63
C GLU A 87 10.93 14.33 -16.06
N ALA A 88 10.51 14.13 -14.80
CA ALA A 88 9.48 14.97 -14.21
C ALA A 88 10.02 16.35 -13.83
N VAL A 89 9.28 17.37 -14.23
CA VAL A 89 9.47 18.76 -13.79
C VAL A 89 8.27 19.21 -12.97
N ASN A 90 8.42 20.26 -12.15
CA ASN A 90 7.30 20.87 -11.42
C ASN A 90 6.53 19.91 -10.47
N ASN A 91 7.19 18.86 -9.99
CA ASN A 91 6.57 17.78 -9.21
C ASN A 91 5.43 17.05 -9.95
N ASN A 92 5.48 17.02 -11.28
CA ASN A 92 4.42 16.55 -12.15
C ASN A 92 4.87 15.32 -12.95
N MET A 93 4.73 14.15 -12.31
CA MET A 93 5.11 12.87 -12.93
C MET A 93 4.18 12.41 -14.06
N PHE A 94 3.05 13.09 -14.26
CA PHE A 94 1.98 12.69 -15.20
C PHE A 94 1.90 13.57 -16.45
N GLY A 95 2.81 14.54 -16.61
CA GLY A 95 2.73 15.51 -17.70
C GLY A 95 1.46 16.37 -17.67
N TRP A 96 0.81 16.48 -16.50
CA TRP A 96 -0.51 17.11 -16.36
C TRP A 96 -0.48 18.57 -16.80
N ASP A 97 -1.50 18.98 -17.55
CA ASP A 97 -1.58 20.31 -18.19
C ASP A 97 -0.32 20.66 -19.01
N ASN A 98 0.19 19.71 -19.80
CA ASN A 98 1.42 19.85 -20.58
C ASN A 98 2.62 20.27 -19.72
N CYS A 99 2.74 19.68 -18.53
CA CYS A 99 3.77 20.00 -17.51
C CYS A 99 3.71 21.43 -16.94
N LYS A 100 2.69 22.23 -17.28
CA LYS A 100 2.56 23.62 -16.78
C LYS A 100 2.04 23.69 -15.35
N GLU A 101 1.24 22.70 -14.94
CA GLU A 101 0.82 22.59 -13.55
C GLU A 101 2.02 22.23 -12.67
N ARG A 102 2.21 23.04 -11.62
CA ARG A 102 3.21 22.81 -10.58
C ARG A 102 2.53 22.38 -9.29
N PHE A 103 2.64 21.11 -8.99
CA PHE A 103 2.12 20.54 -7.75
C PHE A 103 3.00 20.93 -6.57
N ARG A 104 2.40 20.96 -5.38
CA ARG A 104 3.12 21.28 -4.14
C ARG A 104 4.19 20.23 -3.84
N SER A 105 3.94 18.99 -4.22
CA SER A 105 4.85 17.85 -4.14
C SER A 105 4.40 16.77 -5.13
N ASN A 106 5.27 15.79 -5.40
CA ASN A 106 4.90 14.63 -6.23
C ASN A 106 3.69 13.90 -5.64
N ARG A 107 3.62 13.79 -4.31
CA ARG A 107 2.48 13.25 -3.57
C ARG A 107 1.19 14.02 -3.87
N ASP A 108 1.20 15.36 -3.75
CA ASP A 108 0.05 16.21 -4.09
C ASP A 108 -0.40 15.99 -5.55
N GLY A 109 0.54 15.86 -6.48
CA GLY A 109 0.26 15.53 -7.88
C GLY A 109 -0.48 14.21 -8.05
N ILE A 110 -0.05 13.15 -7.37
CA ILE A 110 -0.69 11.82 -7.42
C ILE A 110 -2.16 11.91 -7.00
N TYR A 111 -2.45 12.48 -5.83
CA TYR A 111 -3.83 12.56 -5.32
C TYR A 111 -4.70 13.51 -6.16
N ARG A 112 -4.15 14.61 -6.67
CA ARG A 112 -4.90 15.51 -7.57
C ARG A 112 -5.29 14.84 -8.87
N VAL A 113 -4.35 14.14 -9.52
CA VAL A 113 -4.61 13.40 -10.76
C VAL A 113 -5.61 12.27 -10.49
N ALA A 114 -5.41 11.48 -9.44
CA ALA A 114 -6.33 10.41 -9.06
C ALA A 114 -7.76 10.94 -8.83
N SER A 115 -7.93 12.02 -8.06
CA SER A 115 -9.22 12.65 -7.82
C SER A 115 -9.87 13.14 -9.10
N ARG A 116 -9.09 13.70 -10.04
CA ARG A 116 -9.61 14.12 -11.34
C ARG A 116 -10.13 12.93 -12.16
N LEU A 117 -9.38 11.83 -12.19
CA LEU A 117 -9.75 10.62 -12.92
C LEU A 117 -10.97 9.92 -12.30
N GLY A 118 -11.06 9.84 -10.97
CA GLY A 118 -12.21 9.20 -10.29
C GLY A 118 -13.48 10.04 -10.29
N ASN A 119 -13.38 11.36 -10.07
CA ASN A 119 -14.55 12.16 -9.68
C ASN A 119 -15.06 13.14 -10.75
N SER A 120 -14.21 13.56 -11.68
CA SER A 120 -14.61 14.64 -12.60
C SER A 120 -15.62 14.16 -13.63
N ARG A 121 -16.51 15.06 -14.08
CA ARG A 121 -17.48 14.77 -15.14
C ARG A 121 -16.83 14.20 -16.41
N LEU A 122 -15.57 14.57 -16.67
CA LEU A 122 -14.83 14.11 -17.83
C LEU A 122 -14.42 12.63 -17.74
N TYR A 123 -14.13 12.12 -16.53
CA TYR A 123 -13.52 10.81 -16.33
C TYR A 123 -14.35 9.82 -15.51
N ARG A 124 -15.22 10.29 -14.60
CA ARG A 124 -16.00 9.43 -13.72
C ARG A 124 -16.77 8.36 -14.49
N ASN A 125 -16.87 7.16 -13.91
CA ASN A 125 -17.59 6.00 -14.45
C ASN A 125 -17.05 5.49 -15.80
N LYS A 126 -15.80 5.84 -16.17
CA LYS A 126 -15.14 5.31 -17.36
C LYS A 126 -14.32 4.08 -17.01
N SER A 127 -14.32 3.10 -17.92
CA SER A 127 -13.33 2.02 -17.87
C SER A 127 -11.92 2.56 -18.09
N VAL A 128 -10.89 1.79 -17.73
CA VAL A 128 -9.48 2.14 -18.00
C VAL A 128 -9.27 2.52 -19.47
N ASP A 129 -9.81 1.76 -20.43
CA ASP A 129 -9.67 2.06 -21.85
C ASP A 129 -10.31 3.40 -22.24
N GLN A 130 -11.46 3.73 -21.64
CA GLN A 130 -12.12 5.02 -21.86
C GLN A 130 -11.37 6.17 -21.19
N ILE A 131 -10.79 5.96 -20.00
CA ILE A 131 -9.92 6.93 -19.33
C ILE A 131 -8.72 7.23 -20.23
N LEU A 132 -7.99 6.21 -20.68
CA LEU A 132 -6.78 6.38 -21.49
C LEU A 132 -7.06 7.09 -22.82
N ARG A 133 -8.13 6.73 -23.52
CA ARG A 133 -8.57 7.43 -24.75
C ARG A 133 -8.95 8.89 -24.50
N THR A 134 -9.49 9.20 -23.32
CA THR A 134 -9.83 10.57 -22.94
C THR A 134 -8.58 11.36 -22.54
N TYR A 135 -7.63 10.71 -21.89
CA TYR A 135 -6.36 11.30 -21.45
C TYR A 135 -5.48 11.67 -22.65
N ASN A 136 -5.34 10.74 -23.59
CA ASN A 136 -4.62 10.96 -24.84
C ASN A 136 -5.31 10.15 -25.96
N PRO A 137 -5.87 10.82 -26.99
CA PRO A 137 -6.67 10.15 -28.01
C PRO A 137 -5.85 9.27 -28.97
N ARG A 138 -4.51 9.32 -28.89
CA ARG A 138 -3.64 8.52 -29.73
C ARG A 138 -3.70 7.04 -29.34
N SER A 139 -3.88 6.15 -30.32
CA SER A 139 -4.10 4.73 -30.05
C SER A 139 -2.87 4.04 -29.45
N GLU A 140 -1.66 4.44 -29.86
CA GLU A 140 -0.40 3.91 -29.34
C GLU A 140 -0.20 4.21 -27.85
N TYR A 141 -0.79 5.31 -27.36
CA TYR A 141 -0.73 5.68 -25.95
C TYR A 141 -1.40 4.63 -25.07
N THR A 142 -2.61 4.22 -25.45
CA THR A 142 -3.37 3.19 -24.72
C THR A 142 -2.57 1.89 -24.66
N SER A 143 -1.98 1.46 -25.78
CA SER A 143 -1.16 0.24 -25.83
C SER A 143 0.07 0.32 -24.93
N ARG A 144 0.78 1.47 -24.91
CA ARG A 144 1.95 1.68 -24.04
C ARG A 144 1.59 1.61 -22.56
N VAL A 145 0.52 2.29 -22.14
CA VAL A 145 0.10 2.29 -20.73
C VAL A 145 -0.33 0.89 -20.30
N LYS A 146 -1.14 0.19 -21.12
CA LYS A 146 -1.57 -1.19 -20.82
C LYS A 146 -0.41 -2.18 -20.78
N ALA A 147 0.64 -1.99 -21.60
CA ALA A 147 1.85 -2.80 -21.51
C ALA A 147 2.53 -2.67 -20.15
N VAL A 148 2.61 -1.46 -19.58
CA VAL A 148 3.13 -1.25 -18.22
C VAL A 148 2.21 -1.88 -17.17
N MET A 149 0.89 -1.72 -17.29
CA MET A 149 -0.07 -2.35 -16.38
C MET A 149 0.10 -3.87 -16.34
N THR A 150 0.29 -4.51 -17.50
CA THR A 150 0.57 -5.96 -17.59
C THR A 150 1.87 -6.35 -16.88
N GLN A 151 2.91 -5.54 -16.97
CA GLN A 151 4.19 -5.80 -16.28
C GLN A 151 4.08 -5.66 -14.75
N LEU A 152 3.19 -4.79 -14.25
CA LEU A 152 2.92 -4.66 -12.81
C LEU A 152 2.20 -5.91 -12.26
N GLY A 153 1.27 -6.45 -13.02
CA GLY A 153 0.60 -7.71 -12.67
C GLY A 153 -0.85 -7.80 -13.12
N PRO A 154 -1.55 -8.85 -12.66
CA PRO A 154 -2.96 -9.05 -12.98
C PRO A 154 -3.84 -7.99 -12.31
N ALA A 155 -4.96 -7.64 -12.96
CA ALA A 155 -5.89 -6.62 -12.46
C ALA A 155 -6.53 -7.03 -11.12
N ASN A 156 -6.89 -8.31 -11.00
CA ASN A 156 -7.62 -8.92 -9.88
C ASN A 156 -6.69 -9.41 -8.75
N LEU A 157 -5.50 -8.82 -8.60
CA LEU A 157 -4.63 -9.14 -7.48
C LEU A 157 -5.27 -8.63 -6.18
N ALA A 158 -5.62 -9.54 -5.28
CA ALA A 158 -6.33 -9.20 -4.05
C ALA A 158 -5.49 -8.27 -3.14
N PRO A 159 -6.10 -7.25 -2.51
CA PRO A 159 -5.46 -6.50 -1.44
C PRO A 159 -5.12 -7.43 -0.28
N ALA A 160 -4.20 -7.00 0.58
CA ALA A 160 -3.93 -7.73 1.82
C ALA A 160 -5.23 -7.90 2.64
N GLY A 161 -5.61 -9.15 2.91
CA GLY A 161 -6.78 -9.48 3.73
C GLY A 161 -8.12 -9.60 2.99
N GLY A 162 -8.15 -9.46 1.67
CA GLY A 162 -9.34 -9.79 0.86
C GLY A 162 -9.48 -11.30 0.66
N LEU A 163 -10.52 -11.90 1.26
CA LEU A 163 -11.08 -13.20 0.84
C LEU A 163 -12.14 -12.96 -0.24
#